data_AF-A0A4R2MFE8-F1
#
_entry.id   AF-A0A4R2MFE8-F1
#
_cell.length_a   1.000
_cell.length_b   1.000
_cell.length_c   1.000
_cell.angle_alpha   90.00
_cell.angle_beta   90.00
_cell.angle_gamma   90.00
#
_symmetry.space_group_name_H-M   'P 1'
#
loop_
_entity.id
_entity.type
_entity.pdbx_description
1 polymer ?
#
loop_
_entity_poly.entity_id
_entity_poly.type
_entity_poly.pdbx_seq_one_letter_code
_entity_poly.pdbx_strand_id
1 'polypeptide(L)'
;MATMKQVGILRDPATRWGNDAFMKYRGCVAFIATEGLDGAQGIGTCFHVGEGVFVTARHVVEGRTITEIGFDDGPTSLSLLEDPT
;
A
#
# COMPACT_ATOMS: atom_id res chain seq x y z
N MET A 1 37.80 21.25 9.40
CA MET A 1 36.63 21.99 8.90
C MET A 1 35.64 20.96 8.38
N ALA A 2 34.47 20.84 9.01
CA ALA A 2 33.45 19.88 8.61
C ALA A 2 32.74 20.39 7.34
N THR A 3 32.77 19.60 6.28
CA THR A 3 32.10 19.88 5.01
C THR A 3 30.59 19.76 5.24
N MET A 4 29.88 20.89 5.24
CA MET A 4 28.41 20.87 5.24
C MET A 4 27.95 20.24 3.93
N LYS A 5 27.37 19.04 4.03
CA LYS A 5 26.70 18.39 2.90
C LYS A 5 25.57 19.32 2.47
N GLN A 6 25.63 19.78 1.22
CA GLN A 6 24.59 20.62 0.65
C GLN A 6 23.29 19.80 0.66
N VAL A 7 22.36 20.19 1.54
CA VAL A 7 21.05 19.56 1.64
C VAL A 7 20.37 19.83 0.30
N GLY A 8 20.19 18.78 -0.49
CA GLY A 8 19.68 18.85 -1.85
C GLY A 8 18.39 19.67 -1.93
N ILE A 9 18.25 20.40 -3.03
CA ILE A 9 17.10 21.23 -3.38
C ILE A 9 15.80 20.47 -3.05
N LEU A 10 14.92 21.11 -2.27
CA LEU A 10 13.62 20.58 -1.87
C LEU A 10 12.88 20.06 -3.11
N ARG A 11 12.69 18.74 -3.20
CA ARG A 11 11.89 18.10 -4.26
C ARG A 11 10.52 18.77 -4.33
N ASP A 12 10.02 18.97 -5.54
CA ASP A 12 8.74 19.60 -5.91
C ASP A 12 7.62 19.35 -4.86
N PRO A 13 6.90 20.40 -4.39
CA PRO A 13 5.80 20.26 -3.43
C PRO A 13 4.79 19.14 -3.73
N ALA A 14 4.51 18.85 -5.01
CA ALA A 14 3.62 17.76 -5.38
C ALA A 14 4.22 16.38 -5.06
N THR A 15 5.53 16.23 -5.23
CA THR A 15 6.28 15.01 -4.84
C THR A 15 6.27 14.80 -3.33
N ARG A 16 6.32 15.89 -2.54
CA ARG A 16 6.23 15.81 -1.07
C ARG A 16 4.87 15.30 -0.60
N TRP A 17 3.77 15.76 -1.23
CA TRP A 17 2.42 15.34 -0.86
C TRP A 17 2.19 13.83 -1.04
N GLY A 18 2.69 13.24 -2.13
CA GLY A 18 2.54 11.81 -2.39
C GLY A 18 3.22 10.94 -1.33
N ASN A 19 4.45 11.30 -0.94
CA ASN A 19 5.17 10.57 0.11
C ASN A 19 4.53 10.75 1.48
N ASP A 20 4.14 11.98 1.84
CA ASP A 20 3.47 12.27 3.11
C ASP A 20 2.15 11.51 3.23
N ALA A 21 1.36 11.46 2.14
CA ALA A 21 0.11 10.69 2.09
C ALA A 21 0.37 9.18 2.22
N PHE A 22 1.36 8.65 1.48
CA PHE A 22 1.73 7.24 1.60
C PHE A 22 2.13 6.89 3.03
N MET A 23 3.07 7.63 3.64
CA MET A 23 3.55 7.36 4.99
C MET A 23 2.44 7.46 6.04
N LYS A 24 1.50 8.40 5.86
CA LYS A 24 0.37 8.58 6.78
C LYS A 24 -0.67 7.47 6.68
N TYR A 25 -1.00 7.00 5.47
CA TYR A 25 -2.15 6.12 5.25
C TYR A 25 -1.78 4.66 4.98
N ARG A 26 -0.51 4.33 4.68
CA ARG A 26 -0.07 2.97 4.33
C ARG A 26 -0.49 1.89 5.32
N GLY A 27 -0.56 2.21 6.63
CA GLY A 27 -0.95 1.24 7.66
C GLY A 27 -2.41 0.78 7.60
N CYS A 28 -3.27 1.51 6.88
CA CYS A 28 -4.68 1.17 6.69
C CYS A 28 -4.95 0.53 5.31
N VAL A 29 -3.95 0.42 4.45
CA VAL A 29 -4.09 -0.17 3.11
C VAL A 29 -3.64 -1.63 3.17
N ALA A 30 -4.50 -2.53 2.75
CA ALA A 30 -4.26 -3.97 2.74
C ALA A 30 -4.54 -4.56 1.35
N PHE A 31 -3.95 -5.71 1.06
CA PHE A 31 -4.40 -6.56 -0.03
C PHE A 31 -5.48 -7.52 0.48
N ILE A 32 -6.33 -7.96 -0.45
CA ILE A 32 -7.32 -9.00 -0.21
C ILE A 32 -7.21 -10.03 -1.32
N ALA A 33 -6.99 -11.28 -0.94
CA ALA A 33 -7.00 -12.42 -1.84
C ALA A 33 -8.36 -13.11 -1.80
N THR A 34 -8.83 -13.54 -2.97
CA THR A 34 -10.13 -14.19 -3.12
C THR A 34 -10.08 -15.33 -4.13
N GLU A 35 -10.97 -16.29 -3.97
CA GLU A 35 -11.11 -17.43 -4.88
C GLU A 35 -12.53 -17.50 -5.44
N GLY A 36 -12.65 -17.72 -6.75
CA GLY A 36 -13.92 -17.99 -7.41
C GLY A 36 -14.39 -19.43 -7.20
N LEU A 37 -15.66 -19.71 -7.50
CA LEU A 37 -16.21 -21.08 -7.40
C LEU A 37 -15.53 -22.08 -8.36
N ASP A 38 -14.87 -21.57 -9.40
CA ASP A 38 -14.06 -22.32 -10.37
C ASP A 38 -12.60 -22.50 -9.93
N GLY A 39 -12.24 -22.06 -8.72
CA GLY A 39 -10.88 -22.06 -8.20
C GLY A 39 -10.02 -20.90 -8.73
N ALA A 40 -10.58 -19.99 -9.53
CA ALA A 40 -9.82 -18.87 -10.08
C ALA A 40 -9.41 -17.89 -8.97
N GLN A 41 -8.11 -17.64 -8.86
CA GLN A 41 -7.55 -16.70 -7.89
C GLN A 41 -7.81 -15.25 -8.30
N GLY A 42 -8.00 -14.38 -7.32
CA GLY A 42 -8.19 -12.95 -7.50
C GLY A 42 -7.52 -12.17 -6.37
N ILE A 43 -7.05 -10.98 -6.70
CA ILE A 43 -6.40 -10.07 -5.75
C ILE A 43 -6.95 -8.65 -5.94
N GLY A 44 -7.12 -7.93 -4.84
CA GLY A 44 -7.54 -6.53 -4.84
C GLY A 44 -6.97 -5.76 -3.66
N THR A 45 -7.30 -4.46 -3.60
CA THR A 45 -6.97 -3.60 -2.47
C THR A 45 -8.19 -3.43 -1.57
N CYS A 46 -7.98 -3.41 -0.26
CA CYS A 46 -8.98 -3.03 0.71
C CYS A 46 -8.42 -2.04 1.73
N PHE A 47 -9.30 -1.34 2.43
CA PHE A 47 -8.95 -0.31 3.41
C PHE A 47 -9.55 -0.64 4.76
N HIS A 48 -8.72 -0.67 5.81
CA HIS A 48 -9.18 -0.80 7.19
C HIS A 48 -9.80 0.52 7.66
N VAL A 49 -11.07 0.47 8.05
CA VAL A 49 -11.84 1.66 8.47
C VAL A 49 -12.11 1.69 9.99
N GLY A 50 -11.48 0.77 10.74
CA GLY A 50 -11.60 0.66 12.20
C GLY A 50 -12.30 -0.64 12.63
N GLU A 51 -12.06 -1.05 13.87
CA GLU A 51 -12.76 -2.18 14.54
C GLU A 51 -12.75 -3.52 13.77
N GLY A 52 -11.71 -3.73 12.94
CA GLY A 52 -11.58 -4.93 12.11
C GLY A 52 -12.48 -4.93 10.87
N VAL A 53 -13.08 -3.79 10.53
CA VAL A 53 -13.90 -3.60 9.33
C VAL A 53 -13.03 -3.15 8.16
N PHE A 54 -13.25 -3.77 7.01
CA PHE A 54 -12.54 -3.49 5.76
C PHE A 54 -13.52 -3.11 4.65
N VAL A 55 -13.15 -2.15 3.83
CA VAL A 55 -13.92 -1.71 2.65
C VAL A 55 -13.12 -1.99 1.39
N THR A 56 -13.78 -2.56 0.38
CA THR A 56 -13.22 -2.80 -0.95
C THR A 56 -14.30 -2.62 -2.02
N ALA A 57 -13.91 -2.69 -3.30
CA ALA A 57 -14.85 -2.64 -4.39
C ALA A 57 -15.67 -3.93 -4.47
N ARG A 58 -16.96 -3.83 -4.82
CA ARG A 58 -17.88 -4.97 -4.89
C ARG A 58 -17.33 -6.11 -5.76
N HIS A 59 -16.78 -5.80 -6.93
CA HIS A 59 -16.27 -6.78 -7.88
C HIS A 59 -15.07 -7.61 -7.35
N VAL A 60 -14.43 -7.17 -6.27
CA VAL A 60 -13.35 -7.93 -5.63
C VAL A 60 -13.90 -9.11 -4.84
N VAL A 61 -15.12 -9.01 -4.30
CA VAL A 61 -15.69 -9.99 -3.35
C VAL A 61 -17.00 -10.64 -3.82
N GLU A 62 -17.71 -10.02 -4.77
CA GLU A 62 -19.00 -10.51 -5.25
C GLU A 62 -18.86 -11.87 -5.93
N GLY A 63 -19.52 -12.89 -5.35
CA GLY A 63 -19.46 -14.27 -5.84
C GLY A 63 -18.12 -14.99 -5.58
N ARG A 64 -17.31 -14.49 -4.64
CA ARG A 64 -15.96 -15.01 -4.35
C ARG A 64 -15.79 -15.27 -2.86
N THR A 65 -14.94 -16.24 -2.52
CA THR A 65 -14.53 -16.53 -1.14
C THR A 65 -13.30 -15.72 -0.79
N ILE A 66 -13.30 -15.01 0.34
CA ILE A 66 -12.10 -14.32 0.84
C ILE A 66 -11.17 -15.36 1.46
N THR A 67 -9.94 -15.44 0.97
CA THR A 67 -8.93 -16.41 1.43
C THR A 67 -7.88 -15.77 2.33
N GLU A 68 -7.54 -14.50 2.09
CA GLU A 68 -6.55 -13.78 2.89
C GLU A 68 -6.83 -12.26 2.87
N ILE A 69 -6.55 -11.61 4.00
CA ILE A 69 -6.36 -10.16 4.07
C ILE A 69 -5.01 -9.94 4.74
N GLY A 70 -4.11 -9.23 4.05
CA GLY A 70 -2.76 -8.98 4.52
C GLY A 70 -2.35 -7.54 4.32
N PHE A 71 -1.39 -7.10 5.13
CA PHE A 71 -0.79 -5.77 5.02
C PHE A 71 0.60 -5.90 4.45
N ASP A 72 1.04 -4.86 3.74
CA ASP A 72 2.42 -4.75 3.34
C ASP A 72 3.35 -4.74 4.57
N ASP A 73 4.40 -5.54 4.52
CA ASP A 73 5.49 -5.44 5.47
C ASP A 73 6.35 -4.23 5.10
N GLY A 74 6.20 -3.16 5.90
CA GLY A 74 7.10 -2.00 6.03
C GLY A 74 8.31 -1.93 5.08
N PRO A 75 9.30 -2.83 5.27
CA PRO A 75 10.57 -2.82 4.56
C PRO A 75 10.49 -3.11 3.06
N THR A 76 9.63 -4.03 2.63
CA THR A 76 9.61 -4.54 1.25
C THR A 76 9.10 -3.48 0.28
N SER A 77 7.96 -2.86 0.56
CA SER A 77 7.45 -1.78 -0.31
C SER A 77 8.32 -0.53 -0.33
N LEU A 78 9.06 -0.22 0.74
CA LEU A 78 9.98 0.91 0.72
C LEU A 78 11.16 0.66 -0.23
N SER A 79 11.71 -0.55 -0.22
CA SER A 79 12.79 -0.92 -1.13
C SER A 79 12.40 -0.89 -2.62
N LEU A 80 11.11 -1.13 -2.94
CA LEU A 80 10.60 -1.05 -4.32
C LEU A 80 10.40 0.40 -4.81
N LEU A 81 10.35 1.37 -3.88
CA LEU A 81 10.21 2.80 -4.18
C LEU A 81 11.55 3.53 -4.27
N GLU A 82 12.64 2.88 -3.86
CA GLU A 82 13.99 3.41 -4.01
C GLU A 82 14.49 3.10 -5.44
N ASP A 83 15.03 4.11 -6.13
CA ASP A 83 15.64 3.89 -7.45
C ASP A 83 16.79 2.88 -7.30
N PRO A 84 16.87 1.84 -8.16
CA PRO A 84 17.97 0.89 -8.11
C PRO A 84 19.29 1.63 -8.37
N THR A 85 20.21 1.58 -7.40
CA THR A 85 21.58 2.13 -7.49
C THR A 85 22.43 1.40 -8.51
#